data_AF-A0A1W9QSV5-F1
#
_entry.id   AF-A0A1W9QSV5-F1
#
_cell.length_a   1.000
_cell.length_b   1.000
_cell.length_c   1.000
_cell.angle_alpha   90.00
_cell.angle_beta   90.00
_cell.angle_gamma   90.00
#
_symmetry.space_group_name_H-M   'P 1'
#
loop_
_entity.id
_entity.type
_entity.pdbx_description
1 polymer ?
#
loop_
_entity_poly.entity_id
_entity_poly.type
_entity_poly.pdbx_seq_one_letter_code
_entity_poly.pdbx_strand_id
1 'polypeptide(L)'
;MSYEKIALIGIGNIMFHDEGMGAYLVKYIEENYEIPENLTVVEGGTLGFTLMTYYQEYDKIIVVGTGSKDGAVGTICSESAQDVMENEDNTRKTANEVEITMMIEICSFHEEMGDVQLITMERID
;
A
#
# COMPACT_ATOMS: atom_id res chain seq x y z
N MET A 1 -13.56 -14.79 5.22
CA MET A 1 -12.46 -15.30 6.06
C MET A 1 -12.14 -14.23 7.10
N SER A 2 -11.73 -14.58 8.32
CA SER A 2 -11.15 -13.60 9.24
C SER A 2 -9.62 -13.73 9.17
N TYR A 3 -8.92 -12.62 8.97
CA TYR A 3 -7.46 -12.59 8.94
C TYR A 3 -6.92 -12.52 10.39
N GLU A 4 -5.88 -13.30 10.70
CA GLU A 4 -5.28 -13.35 12.04
C GLU A 4 -4.16 -12.33 12.20
N LYS A 5 -3.47 -11.96 11.12
CA LYS A 5 -2.48 -10.87 11.09
C LYS A 5 -2.74 -9.92 9.93
N ILE A 6 -2.99 -8.65 10.25
CA ILE A 6 -3.27 -7.60 9.28
C ILE A 6 -2.19 -6.52 9.40
N ALA A 7 -1.63 -6.08 8.28
CA ALA A 7 -0.76 -4.91 8.21
C ALA A 7 -1.48 -3.78 7.46
N LEU A 8 -1.54 -2.59 8.06
CA LEU A 8 -1.90 -1.34 7.40
C LEU A 8 -0.64 -0.49 7.23
N ILE A 9 -0.20 -0.28 6.00
CA ILE A 9 1.08 0.35 5.68
C ILE A 9 0.81 1.64 4.92
N GLY A 10 1.08 2.78 5.55
CA GLY A 10 1.04 4.09 4.89
C GLY A 10 2.35 4.38 4.19
N ILE A 11 2.34 4.43 2.87
CA ILE A 11 3.52 4.68 2.04
C ILE A 11 3.50 6.09 1.43
N GLY A 12 4.69 6.57 1.07
CA GLY A 12 4.89 7.84 0.40
C GLY A 12 5.86 8.75 1.16
N ASN A 13 6.05 9.96 0.68
CA ASN A 13 7.07 10.86 1.18
C ASN A 13 6.48 12.21 1.60
N ILE A 14 6.53 12.49 2.91
CA ILE A 14 6.03 13.72 3.52
C ILE A 14 6.67 15.00 2.97
N MET A 15 7.83 14.91 2.32
CA MET A 15 8.51 16.05 1.72
C MET A 15 7.92 16.44 0.35
N PHE A 16 7.06 15.61 -0.25
CA PHE A 16 6.49 15.81 -1.59
C PHE A 16 4.96 15.95 -1.55
N HIS A 17 4.48 17.13 -1.13
CA HIS A 17 3.06 17.53 -1.17
C HIS A 17 2.09 16.44 -0.68
N ASP A 18 1.30 15.87 -1.59
CA ASP A 18 0.27 14.87 -1.35
C ASP A 18 0.83 13.44 -1.30
N GLU A 19 2.06 13.17 -1.73
CA GLU A 19 2.70 11.87 -1.51
C GLU A 19 2.84 11.53 -0.02
N GLY A 20 2.80 12.52 0.88
CA GLY A 20 2.80 12.30 2.32
C GLY A 20 1.52 11.68 2.89
N MET A 21 0.46 11.53 2.08
CA MET A 21 -0.88 11.10 2.52
C MET A 21 -0.88 9.80 3.33
N GLY A 22 -0.09 8.79 2.92
CA GLY A 22 0.00 7.52 3.64
C GLY A 22 0.50 7.68 5.08
N ALA A 23 1.55 8.48 5.28
CA ALA A 23 2.11 8.77 6.60
C ALA A 23 1.13 9.56 7.49
N TYR A 24 0.41 10.52 6.91
CA TYR A 24 -0.62 11.27 7.64
C TYR A 24 -1.81 10.39 8.04
N LEU A 25 -2.23 9.45 7.18
CA LEU A 25 -3.30 8.51 7.48
C LEU A 25 -2.93 7.60 8.66
N VAL A 26 -1.73 7.01 8.63
CA VAL A 26 -1.23 6.15 9.72
C VAL A 26 -1.27 6.90 11.04
N LYS A 27 -0.68 8.10 11.06
CA LYS A 27 -0.67 8.95 12.25
C LYS A 27 -2.08 9.29 12.73
N TYR A 28 -2.99 9.63 11.81
CA TYR A 28 -4.38 9.91 12.15
C TYR A 28 -5.06 8.69 12.79
N ILE A 29 -4.82 7.48 12.27
CA ILE A 29 -5.40 6.26 12.82
C ILE A 29 -4.87 5.98 14.23
N GLU A 30 -3.55 6.08 14.43
CA GLU A 30 -2.92 5.89 15.72
C GLU A 30 -3.38 6.90 16.79
N GLU A 31 -3.64 8.15 16.39
CA GLU A 31 -4.07 9.21 17.31
C GLU A 31 -5.57 9.16 17.65
N ASN A 32 -6.41 8.56 16.79
CA ASN A 32 -7.87 8.69 16.88
C ASN A 32 -8.61 7.36 17.09
N TYR A 33 -7.93 6.21 17.00
CA TYR A 33 -8.57 4.89 17.11
C TYR A 33 -7.76 3.94 18.00
N GLU A 34 -8.46 3.03 18.66
CA GLU A 34 -7.82 1.90 19.34
C GLU A 34 -7.44 0.83 18.30
N ILE A 35 -6.15 0.50 18.23
CA ILE A 35 -5.64 -0.50 17.30
C ILE A 35 -5.87 -1.89 17.89
N PRO A 36 -6.62 -2.79 17.22
CA PRO A 36 -6.83 -4.14 17.71
C PRO A 36 -5.53 -4.95 17.66
N GLU A 37 -5.41 -5.98 18.50
CA GLU A 37 -4.17 -6.76 18.66
C GLU A 37 -3.68 -7.44 17.38
N ASN A 38 -4.60 -7.73 16.44
CA ASN A 38 -4.28 -8.38 15.17
C ASN A 38 -3.94 -7.40 14.03
N LEU A 39 -3.95 -6.09 14.29
CA LEU A 39 -3.61 -5.06 13.32
C LEU A 39 -2.28 -4.39 13.67
N THR A 40 -1.30 -4.51 12.78
CA THR A 40 -0.09 -3.70 12.81
C THR A 40 -0.28 -2.49 11.90
N VAL A 41 -0.13 -1.28 12.44
CA VAL A 41 -0.09 -0.05 11.64
C VAL A 41 1.37 0.39 11.47
N VAL A 42 1.76 0.72 10.24
CA VAL A 42 3.15 1.00 9.87
C VAL A 42 3.23 2.29 9.06
N GLU A 43 4.01 3.25 9.55
CA GLU A 43 4.49 4.37 8.73
C GLU A 43 5.62 3.84 7.84
N GLY A 44 5.25 3.57 6.58
CA GLY A 44 6.06 2.82 5.63
C GLY A 44 6.86 3.68 4.67
N GLY A 45 6.88 5.00 4.81
CA GLY A 45 7.66 5.95 4.00
C GLY A 45 7.95 5.45 2.58
N THR A 46 9.23 5.15 2.33
CA THR A 46 9.73 4.51 1.10
C THR A 46 10.35 3.14 1.42
N LEU A 47 9.58 2.23 2.02
CA LEU A 47 10.04 0.88 2.43
C LEU A 47 10.70 0.08 1.32
N GLY A 48 10.31 0.30 0.06
CA GLY A 48 10.83 -0.42 -1.10
C GLY A 48 10.81 -1.94 -0.90
N PHE A 49 11.99 -2.57 -1.03
CA PHE A 49 12.14 -4.02 -0.89
C PHE A 49 11.71 -4.59 0.48
N THR A 50 11.68 -3.77 1.54
CA THR A 50 11.23 -4.22 2.86
C THR A 50 9.73 -4.58 2.88
N LEU A 51 8.94 -4.14 1.88
CA LEU A 51 7.54 -4.58 1.71
C LEU A 51 7.40 -6.11 1.59
N MET A 52 8.42 -6.79 1.05
CA MET A 52 8.43 -8.26 0.92
C MET A 52 8.22 -8.96 2.26
N THR A 53 8.81 -8.45 3.35
CA THR A 53 8.64 -9.02 4.69
C THR A 53 7.17 -8.98 5.12
N TYR A 54 6.47 -7.88 4.85
CA TYR A 54 5.05 -7.77 5.17
C TYR A 54 4.19 -8.70 4.32
N TYR A 55 4.50 -8.84 3.03
CA TYR A 55 3.76 -9.74 2.13
C TYR A 55 3.90 -11.21 2.52
N GLN A 56 4.97 -11.60 3.20
CA GLN A 56 5.20 -12.99 3.63
C GLN A 56 4.74 -13.28 5.07
N GLU A 57 4.76 -12.28 5.97
CA GLU A 57 4.47 -12.51 7.40
C GLU A 57 3.00 -12.28 7.80
N TYR A 58 2.22 -11.58 6.96
CA TYR A 58 0.85 -11.16 7.27
C TYR A 58 -0.15 -11.82 6.34
N ASP A 59 -1.36 -12.09 6.85
CA ASP A 59 -2.44 -12.71 6.06
C ASP A 59 -3.14 -11.69 5.16
N LYS A 60 -3.23 -10.44 5.61
CA LYS A 60 -3.79 -9.30 4.86
C LYS A 60 -2.85 -8.11 4.97
N ILE A 61 -2.56 -7.49 3.83
CA ILE A 61 -1.75 -6.28 3.75
C ILE A 61 -2.56 -5.21 3.04
N ILE A 62 -2.73 -4.06 3.67
CA ILE A 62 -3.39 -2.88 3.11
C ILE A 62 -2.32 -1.82 2.95
N VAL A 63 -1.91 -1.56 1.71
CA VAL A 63 -0.95 -0.52 1.37
C VAL A 63 -1.73 0.73 0.99
N VAL A 64 -1.47 1.86 1.66
CA VAL A 64 -2.16 3.12 1.38
C VAL A 64 -1.17 4.20 0.98
N GLY A 65 -1.43 4.85 -0.15
CA GLY A 65 -0.58 5.92 -0.65
C GLY A 65 -1.26 6.78 -1.69
N THR A 66 -0.45 7.39 -2.54
CA THR A 66 -0.90 8.15 -3.70
C THR A 66 -0.69 7.36 -4.98
N GLY A 67 -1.61 7.53 -5.94
CA GLY A 67 -1.55 6.93 -7.27
C GLY A 67 -1.39 8.00 -8.35
N SER A 68 -0.98 7.57 -9.54
CA SER A 68 -0.74 8.43 -10.71
C SER A 68 -1.54 8.00 -11.95
N LYS A 69 -2.67 7.32 -11.75
CA LYS A 69 -3.51 6.80 -12.83
C LYS A 69 -4.27 7.92 -13.53
N ASP A 70 -4.83 7.56 -14.68
CA ASP A 70 -5.66 8.45 -15.49
C ASP A 70 -7.06 8.62 -14.86
N GLY A 71 -7.10 9.24 -13.68
CA GLY A 71 -8.30 9.56 -12.91
C GLY A 71 -8.40 11.04 -12.58
N ALA A 72 -9.55 11.47 -12.05
CA ALA A 72 -9.67 12.83 -11.53
C ALA A 72 -8.86 12.94 -10.23
N VAL A 73 -8.19 14.08 -10.02
CA VAL A 73 -7.49 14.41 -8.77
C VAL A 73 -8.34 14.08 -7.54
N GLY A 74 -7.77 13.37 -6.57
CA GLY A 74 -8.44 12.96 -5.34
C GLY A 74 -9.34 11.73 -5.48
N THR A 75 -9.42 11.11 -6.66
CA THR A 75 -10.13 9.84 -6.83
C THR A 75 -9.46 8.76 -5.99
N ILE A 76 -10.25 7.99 -5.24
CA ILE A 76 -9.75 6.86 -4.45
C ILE A 76 -9.97 5.58 -5.24
N CYS A 77 -8.89 4.83 -5.44
CA CYS A 77 -8.88 3.52 -6.06
C CYS A 77 -8.55 2.47 -5.00
N SER A 78 -9.21 1.30 -5.07
CA SER A 78 -8.95 0.16 -4.20
C SER A 78 -8.82 -1.08 -5.06
N GLU A 79 -7.64 -1.66 -5.10
CA GLU A 79 -7.28 -2.75 -6.01
C GLU A 79 -6.64 -3.91 -5.27
N SER A 80 -6.96 -5.13 -5.69
CA SER A 80 -6.25 -6.32 -5.23
C SER A 80 -4.87 -6.42 -5.89
N ALA A 81 -4.01 -7.29 -5.38
CA ALA A 81 -2.77 -7.67 -6.04
C ALA A 81 -2.99 -8.04 -7.52
N GLN A 82 -4.05 -8.80 -7.81
CA GLN A 82 -4.36 -9.22 -9.16
C GLN A 82 -4.72 -8.03 -10.06
N ASP A 83 -5.57 -7.11 -9.58
CA ASP A 83 -5.96 -5.92 -10.35
C ASP A 83 -4.75 -5.03 -10.67
N VAL A 84 -3.83 -4.88 -9.70
CA VAL A 84 -2.57 -4.13 -9.87
C VAL A 84 -1.69 -4.76 -10.94
N MET A 85 -1.56 -6.09 -10.94
CA MET A 85 -0.76 -6.83 -11.93
C MET A 85 -1.39 -6.81 -13.33
N GLU A 86 -2.72 -6.90 -13.43
CA GLU A 86 -3.44 -6.82 -14.71
C GLU A 86 -3.36 -5.42 -15.34
N ASN A 87 -3.13 -4.38 -14.53
CA ASN A 87 -3.04 -2.98 -14.95
C ASN A 87 -1.66 -2.35 -14.67
N GLU A 88 -0.59 -3.15 -14.75
CA GLU A 88 0.76 -2.71 -14.37
C GLU A 88 1.23 -1.47 -15.15
N ASP A 89 0.90 -1.37 -16.43
CA ASP A 89 1.27 -0.24 -17.31
C ASP A 89 0.68 1.09 -16.82
N ASN A 90 -0.50 1.04 -16.19
CA ASN A 90 -1.16 2.23 -15.65
C ASN A 90 -0.75 2.54 -14.21
N THR A 91 -0.10 1.58 -13.53
CA THR A 91 0.33 1.73 -12.13
C THR A 91 1.79 2.12 -12.02
N ARG A 92 2.70 1.62 -12.88
CA ARG A 92 4.16 1.81 -12.79
C ARG A 92 4.64 3.18 -13.31
N LYS A 93 4.09 4.31 -12.86
CA LYS A 93 4.53 5.64 -13.34
C LYS A 93 5.50 6.35 -12.38
N THR A 94 5.49 6.01 -11.10
CA THR A 94 6.42 6.54 -10.10
C THR A 94 7.33 5.45 -9.53
N ALA A 95 8.45 5.84 -8.91
CA ALA A 95 9.38 4.90 -8.28
C ALA A 95 8.71 4.06 -7.18
N ASN A 96 7.87 4.67 -6.34
CA ASN A 96 7.13 3.98 -5.29
C ASN A 96 6.16 2.93 -5.86
N GLU A 97 5.41 3.28 -6.90
CA GLU A 97 4.48 2.32 -7.54
C GLU A 97 5.24 1.16 -8.19
N VAL A 98 6.36 1.44 -8.87
CA VAL A 98 7.23 0.41 -9.44
C VAL A 98 7.72 -0.55 -8.37
N GLU A 99 8.17 -0.05 -7.22
CA GLU A 99 8.64 -0.87 -6.11
C GLU A 99 7.53 -1.78 -5.55
N ILE A 100 6.32 -1.24 -5.33
CA ILE A 100 5.16 -2.00 -4.85
C ILE A 100 4.80 -3.12 -5.83
N THR A 101 4.63 -2.78 -7.11
CA THR A 101 4.24 -3.77 -8.14
C THR A 101 5.31 -4.84 -8.31
N MET A 102 6.60 -4.47 -8.29
CA MET A 102 7.68 -5.47 -8.33
C MET A 102 7.65 -6.40 -7.11
N MET A 103 7.35 -5.90 -5.92
CA MET A 103 7.28 -6.75 -4.72
C MET A 103 6.09 -7.69 -4.76
N ILE A 104 4.94 -7.22 -5.27
CA ILE A 104 3.79 -8.08 -5.54
C ILE A 104 4.17 -9.18 -6.53
N GLU A 105 4.82 -8.82 -7.64
CA GLU A 105 5.23 -9.76 -8.67
C GLU A 105 6.18 -10.83 -8.13
N ILE A 106 7.24 -10.43 -7.42
CA ILE A 106 8.23 -11.36 -6.85
C ILE A 106 7.58 -12.27 -5.81
N CYS A 107 6.75 -11.72 -4.92
CA CYS A 107 6.10 -12.51 -3.87
C CYS A 107 5.03 -13.44 -4.42
N SER A 108 4.42 -13.13 -5.57
CA SER A 108 3.39 -13.97 -6.19
C SER A 108 3.94 -15.35 -6.64
N PHE A 109 5.25 -15.46 -6.84
CA PHE A 109 5.92 -16.73 -7.13
C PHE A 109 6.22 -17.59 -5.88
N HIS A 110 6.05 -17.04 -4.68
CA HIS A 110 6.22 -17.77 -3.43
C HIS A 110 4.91 -18.43 -2.98
N GLU A 111 5.02 -19.56 -2.27
CA GLU A 111 3.85 -20.33 -1.79
C GLU A 111 3.04 -19.58 -0.72
N GLU A 112 3.67 -18.66 0.02
CA GLU A 112 3.07 -17.92 1.14
C GLU A 112 3.15 -16.42 0.85
N MET A 113 2.07 -15.88 0.25
CA MET A 113 1.86 -14.44 0.08
C MET A 113 0.49 -14.07 0.65
N GLY A 114 0.47 -13.08 1.53
CA GLY A 114 -0.75 -12.52 2.09
C GLY A 114 -1.60 -11.80 1.04
N ASP A 115 -2.87 -11.63 1.35
CA ASP A 115 -3.82 -10.92 0.50
C ASP A 115 -3.51 -9.41 0.51
N VAL A 116 -2.96 -8.89 -0.60
CA VAL A 116 -2.60 -7.48 -0.74
C VAL A 116 -3.76 -6.68 -1.33
N GLN A 117 -4.09 -5.58 -0.65
CA GLN A 117 -4.95 -4.51 -1.14
C GLN A 117 -4.12 -3.24 -1.26
N LEU A 118 -4.13 -2.61 -2.43
CA LEU A 118 -3.59 -1.27 -2.65
C LEU A 118 -4.74 -0.27 -2.65
N ILE A 119 -4.65 0.75 -1.79
CA ILE A 119 -5.58 1.88 -1.75
C ILE A 119 -4.80 3.14 -2.11
N THR A 120 -5.14 3.78 -3.21
CA THR A 120 -4.47 4.98 -3.69
C THR A 120 -5.43 6.14 -3.83
N MET A 121 -4.95 7.34 -3.53
CA MET A 121 -5.60 8.58 -3.95
C MET A 121 -4.85 9.15 -5.15
N GLU A 122 -5.55 9.47 -6.23
CA GLU A 122 -4.95 10.15 -7.39
C GLU A 122 -4.41 11.51 -6.99
N ARG A 123 -3.16 11.77 -7.38
CA ARG A 123 -2.41 12.96 -6.99
C ARG A 123 -2.97 14.25 -7.58
N ILE A 124 -2.51 15.36 -7.01
CA ILE A 124 -2.91 16.74 -7.35
C ILE A 124 -1.96 17.39 -8.38
N ASP A 125 -0.85 16.73 -8.75
CA ASP A 125 0.25 17.32 -9.54
C ASP A 125 -0.07 17.70 -11.00
#